data_AF-A0A937X997-F1
#
_entry.id   AF-A0A937X997-F1
#
_cell.length_a   1.000
_cell.length_b   1.000
_cell.length_c   1.000
_cell.angle_alpha   90.00
_cell.angle_beta   90.00
_cell.angle_gamma   90.00
#
_symmetry.space_group_name_H-M   'P 1'
#
loop_
_entity.id
_entity.type
_entity.pdbx_description
1 polymer ?
#
loop_
_entity_poly.entity_id
_entity_poly.type
_entity_poly.pdbx_seq_one_letter_code
_entity_poly.pdbx_strand_id
1 'polypeptide(L)'
;MAPRALIIFPPQWSAMNPHYALRGIAGHLRSNGIACAVRDLNVEFYDEILTPEHLREVRDHLQILGQYTGPEAMLAEILGDATRQTIIEAHRARAVEEFLATQGALLEEIPRKVLDAKETLRDPRRFYNPDFLVEALATLDAAMQIASLPYHPARMSLNFFEQPDCLMTVESLIQSATDERNNMFREFYDRQLPSLLAEEADYIGISINAFSQVLPGVTIAYMLKQAAPPGTVIGIGGNFFERVKDTLMERPRFFETFCHNLVVGEGEHTVRLLMQAMAEGRSPATVPNLLYLEDGKVKESFAMASPQMNTVGCQDLAGLPLDKYLTPDLVLTVQ
;
A
#
# COMPACT_ATOMS: atom_id res chain seq x y z
N MET A 1 28.80 8.42 -8.17
CA MET A 1 27.86 7.64 -9.01
C MET A 1 26.53 8.38 -8.99
N ALA A 2 25.76 8.40 -10.08
CA ALA A 2 24.44 9.05 -10.05
C ALA A 2 23.49 8.20 -9.19
N PRO A 3 22.72 8.80 -8.27
CA PRO A 3 21.88 8.05 -7.36
C PRO A 3 20.74 7.33 -8.09
N ARG A 4 20.32 6.19 -7.54
CA ARG A 4 19.25 5.32 -8.06
C ARG A 4 17.97 5.53 -7.24
N ALA A 5 16.84 5.64 -7.92
CA ALA A 5 15.53 5.74 -7.29
C ALA A 5 14.74 4.43 -7.43
N LEU A 6 13.94 4.12 -6.41
CA LEU A 6 12.85 3.15 -6.47
C LEU A 6 11.56 3.87 -6.08
N ILE A 7 10.54 3.84 -6.95
CA ILE A 7 9.22 4.41 -6.65
C ILE A 7 8.22 3.28 -6.39
N ILE A 8 7.58 3.33 -5.23
CA ILE A 8 6.63 2.32 -4.74
C ILE A 8 5.23 2.92 -4.70
N PHE A 9 4.26 2.19 -5.24
CA PHE A 9 2.84 2.47 -5.02
C PHE A 9 2.25 1.36 -4.13
N PRO A 10 1.91 1.68 -2.87
CA PRO A 10 1.42 0.67 -1.93
C PRO A 10 -0.06 0.33 -2.20
N PRO A 11 -0.55 -0.84 -1.75
CA PRO A 11 -1.97 -1.04 -1.55
C PRO A 11 -2.56 -0.02 -0.56
N GLN A 12 -3.88 0.10 -0.38
CA GLN A 12 -4.92 -0.37 -1.28
C GLN A 12 -5.40 0.80 -2.16
N TRP A 13 -5.39 0.60 -3.47
CA TRP A 13 -5.99 1.46 -4.49
C TRP A 13 -6.64 0.57 -5.56
N SER A 14 -7.33 1.17 -6.53
CA SER A 14 -7.83 0.45 -7.71
C SER A 14 -6.71 -0.32 -8.44
N ALA A 15 -6.90 -1.63 -8.63
CA ALA A 15 -6.01 -2.49 -9.42
C ALA A 15 -6.36 -2.52 -10.93
N MET A 16 -7.23 -1.61 -11.37
CA MET A 16 -7.72 -1.60 -12.75
C MET A 16 -6.67 -1.03 -13.71
N ASN A 17 -5.88 -0.03 -13.30
CA ASN A 17 -4.88 0.62 -14.15
C ASN A 17 -3.70 1.13 -13.33
N PRO A 18 -2.49 1.24 -13.94
CA PRO A 18 -1.35 1.84 -13.27
C PRO A 18 -1.63 3.28 -12.84
N HIS A 19 -1.25 3.62 -11.61
CA HIS A 19 -1.41 4.97 -11.12
C HIS A 19 -0.49 5.95 -11.85
N TYR A 20 -1.02 7.12 -12.22
CA TYR A 20 -0.29 8.16 -12.97
C TYR A 20 1.05 8.56 -12.31
N ALA A 21 1.07 8.73 -10.99
CA ALA A 21 2.25 9.19 -10.26
C ALA A 21 3.49 8.33 -10.50
N LEU A 22 3.32 7.01 -10.63
CA LEU A 22 4.43 6.08 -10.89
C LEU A 22 5.12 6.40 -12.22
N ARG A 23 4.32 6.48 -13.29
CA ARG A 23 4.82 6.69 -14.65
C ARG A 23 5.29 8.12 -14.90
N GLY A 24 4.67 9.11 -14.25
CA GLY A 24 5.09 10.52 -14.33
C GLY A 24 6.45 10.75 -13.67
N ILE A 25 6.61 10.32 -12.42
CA ILE A 25 7.87 10.47 -11.68
C ILE A 25 8.99 9.66 -12.36
N ALA A 26 8.74 8.39 -12.70
CA ALA A 26 9.75 7.55 -13.35
C ALA A 26 10.18 8.09 -14.71
N GLY A 27 9.23 8.53 -15.54
CA GLY A 27 9.52 9.15 -16.82
C GLY A 27 10.32 10.45 -16.70
N HIS A 28 9.98 11.30 -15.72
CA HIS A 28 10.72 12.53 -15.45
C HIS A 28 12.15 12.25 -14.96
N LEU A 29 12.35 11.28 -14.07
CA LEU A 29 13.69 10.90 -13.58
C LEU A 29 14.55 10.30 -14.69
N ARG A 30 14.01 9.33 -15.44
CA ARG A 30 14.74 8.64 -16.52
C ARG A 30 15.13 9.58 -17.66
N SER A 31 14.24 10.49 -18.06
CA SER A 31 14.55 11.52 -19.07
C SER A 31 15.65 12.51 -18.64
N ASN A 32 15.90 12.63 -17.33
CA ASN A 32 17.01 13.41 -16.75
C ASN A 32 18.24 12.55 -16.42
N GLY A 33 18.32 11.32 -16.92
CA GLY A 33 19.48 10.43 -16.74
C GLY A 33 19.58 9.80 -15.35
N ILE A 34 18.53 9.89 -14.52
CA ILE A 34 18.47 9.25 -13.21
C ILE A 34 17.86 7.86 -13.36
N ALA A 35 18.59 6.83 -12.92
CA ALA A 35 18.08 5.47 -12.92
C ALA A 35 16.90 5.36 -11.94
N CYS A 36 15.78 4.82 -12.42
CA CYS A 36 14.56 4.70 -11.63
C CYS A 36 13.91 3.33 -11.87
N ALA A 37 13.72 2.55 -10.81
CA ALA A 37 12.87 1.37 -10.78
C ALA A 37 11.48 1.73 -10.25
N VAL A 38 10.47 0.96 -10.63
CA VAL A 38 9.08 1.19 -10.21
C VAL A 38 8.50 -0.13 -9.74
N ARG A 39 7.78 -0.10 -8.61
CA ARG A 39 7.05 -1.25 -8.07
C ARG A 39 5.63 -0.85 -7.70
N ASP A 40 4.67 -1.44 -8.41
CA ASP A 40 3.25 -1.28 -8.11
C ASP A 40 2.81 -2.41 -7.17
N LEU A 41 3.11 -2.21 -5.89
CA LEU A 41 2.76 -3.18 -4.85
C LEU A 41 1.24 -3.30 -4.67
N ASN A 42 0.45 -2.33 -5.14
CA ASN A 42 -1.00 -2.44 -5.12
C ASN A 42 -1.48 -3.58 -6.02
N VAL A 43 -1.12 -3.57 -7.31
CA VAL A 43 -1.55 -4.65 -8.22
C VAL A 43 -0.90 -5.99 -7.89
N GLU A 44 0.35 -5.97 -7.40
CA GLU A 44 1.04 -7.19 -6.95
C GLU A 44 0.35 -7.81 -5.72
N PHE A 45 -0.15 -6.99 -4.78
CA PHE A 45 -0.91 -7.46 -3.62
C PHE A 45 -2.19 -8.17 -4.04
N TYR A 46 -2.99 -7.56 -4.93
CA TYR A 46 -4.19 -8.21 -5.48
C TYR A 46 -3.87 -9.48 -6.26
N ASP A 47 -2.77 -9.48 -7.02
CA ASP A 47 -2.37 -10.65 -7.79
C ASP A 47 -2.05 -11.85 -6.88
N GLU A 48 -1.47 -11.60 -5.70
CA GLU A 48 -1.12 -12.60 -4.70
C GLU A 48 -2.34 -13.11 -3.92
N ILE A 49 -3.18 -12.22 -3.39
CA ILE A 49 -4.30 -12.63 -2.53
C ILE A 49 -5.48 -13.22 -3.32
N LEU A 50 -5.63 -12.85 -4.60
CA LEU A 50 -6.70 -13.35 -5.47
C LEU A 50 -6.26 -14.61 -6.23
N THR A 51 -5.76 -15.59 -5.49
CA THR A 51 -5.36 -16.90 -6.00
C THR A 51 -6.08 -18.05 -5.28
N PRO A 52 -6.34 -19.18 -5.95
CA PRO A 52 -6.89 -20.37 -5.31
C PRO A 52 -6.04 -20.84 -4.13
N GLU A 53 -4.72 -20.76 -4.25
CA GLU A 53 -3.75 -21.17 -3.24
C GLU A 53 -3.92 -20.34 -1.98
N HIS A 54 -3.84 -19.01 -2.09
CA HIS A 54 -4.00 -18.11 -0.94
C HIS A 54 -5.36 -18.27 -0.26
N LEU A 55 -6.45 -18.35 -1.03
CA LEU A 55 -7.79 -18.52 -0.45
C LEU A 55 -7.97 -19.86 0.28
N ARG A 56 -7.30 -20.93 -0.18
CA ARG A 56 -7.30 -22.22 0.52
C ARG A 56 -6.47 -22.17 1.80
N GLU A 57 -5.32 -21.50 1.79
CA GLU A 57 -4.52 -21.26 3.00
C GLU A 57 -5.33 -20.49 4.04
N VAL A 58 -6.04 -19.44 3.61
CA VAL A 58 -6.96 -18.68 4.47
C VAL A 58 -8.06 -19.59 5.01
N ARG A 59 -8.72 -20.41 4.18
CA ARG A 59 -9.73 -21.37 4.64
C ARG A 59 -9.17 -22.28 5.74
N ASP A 60 -8.01 -22.86 5.52
CA ASP A 60 -7.40 -23.80 6.47
C ASP A 60 -7.07 -23.09 7.80
N HIS A 61 -6.58 -21.85 7.72
CA HIS A 61 -6.37 -20.99 8.89
C HIS A 61 -7.69 -20.66 9.62
N LEU A 62 -8.76 -20.32 8.90
CA LEU A 62 -10.07 -20.02 9.49
C LEU A 62 -10.69 -21.24 10.19
N GLN A 63 -10.48 -22.44 9.66
CA GLN A 63 -10.93 -23.68 10.32
C GLN A 63 -10.21 -23.92 11.64
N ILE A 64 -8.90 -23.62 11.70
CA ILE A 64 -8.13 -23.68 12.94
C ILE A 64 -8.63 -22.60 13.91
N LEU A 65 -8.74 -21.34 13.47
CA LEU A 65 -9.22 -20.24 14.31
C LEU A 65 -10.62 -20.51 14.88
N GLY A 66 -11.55 -21.02 14.07
CA GLY A 66 -12.89 -21.37 14.53
C GLY A 66 -12.94 -22.50 15.57
N GLN A 67 -11.91 -23.35 15.64
CA GLN A 67 -11.84 -24.45 16.62
C GLN A 67 -11.22 -24.01 17.95
N TYR A 68 -10.24 -23.10 17.93
CA TYR A 68 -9.42 -22.78 19.11
C TYR A 68 -9.69 -21.40 19.73
N THR A 69 -10.09 -20.41 18.92
CA THR A 69 -10.12 -19.00 19.37
C THR A 69 -11.41 -18.65 20.12
N GLY A 70 -12.53 -19.34 19.86
CA GLY A 70 -13.80 -19.13 20.56
C GLY A 70 -13.70 -19.36 22.07
N PRO A 71 -13.19 -20.53 22.53
CA PRO A 71 -12.98 -20.79 23.95
C PRO A 71 -12.00 -19.84 24.64
N GLU A 72 -10.93 -19.42 23.96
CA GLU A 72 -9.92 -18.50 24.51
C GLU A 72 -10.48 -17.08 24.66
N ALA A 73 -11.20 -16.58 23.66
CA ALA A 73 -11.88 -15.28 23.73
C ALA A 73 -12.94 -15.26 24.85
N MET A 74 -13.72 -16.34 24.98
CA MET A 74 -14.70 -16.49 26.07
C MET A 74 -14.03 -16.52 27.44
N LEU A 75 -12.91 -17.23 27.58
CA LEU A 75 -12.14 -17.27 28.82
C LEU A 75 -11.58 -15.90 29.18
N ALA A 76 -11.03 -15.16 28.21
CA ALA A 76 -10.49 -13.83 28.42
C ALA A 76 -11.58 -12.83 28.85
N GLU A 77 -12.78 -12.92 28.27
CA GLU A 77 -13.95 -12.16 28.69
C GLU A 77 -14.36 -12.50 30.13
N ILE A 78 -14.41 -13.79 30.49
CA ILE A 78 -14.71 -14.25 31.87
C ILE A 78 -13.66 -13.75 32.88
N LEU A 79 -12.40 -13.73 32.48
CA LEU A 79 -11.29 -13.24 33.31
C LEU A 79 -11.22 -11.70 33.36
N GLY A 80 -12.04 -10.99 32.58
CA GLY A 80 -12.06 -9.53 32.53
C GLY A 80 -10.83 -8.91 31.86
N ASP A 81 -10.15 -9.66 30.98
CA ASP A 81 -9.04 -9.12 30.18
C ASP A 81 -9.59 -8.20 29.08
N ALA A 82 -9.40 -6.90 29.27
CA ALA A 82 -9.84 -5.84 28.36
C ALA A 82 -8.69 -5.24 27.53
N THR A 83 -7.59 -5.97 27.32
CA THR A 83 -6.53 -5.51 26.41
C THR A 83 -7.06 -5.38 24.99
N ARG A 84 -6.51 -4.44 24.21
CA ARG A 84 -6.87 -4.22 22.79
C ARG A 84 -6.77 -5.51 21.98
N GLN A 85 -5.71 -6.29 22.22
CA GLN A 85 -5.42 -7.50 21.48
C GLN A 85 -6.50 -8.56 21.73
N THR A 86 -6.86 -8.79 22.99
CA THR A 86 -7.95 -9.68 23.39
C THR A 86 -9.30 -9.26 22.78
N ILE A 87 -9.60 -7.95 22.76
CA ILE A 87 -10.82 -7.43 22.14
C ILE A 87 -10.85 -7.74 20.63
N ILE A 88 -9.76 -7.47 19.91
CA ILE A 88 -9.66 -7.74 18.47
C ILE A 88 -9.85 -9.23 18.18
N GLU A 89 -9.22 -10.11 18.97
CA GLU A 89 -9.33 -11.56 18.82
C GLU A 89 -10.75 -12.07 19.06
N ALA A 90 -11.44 -11.56 20.08
CA ALA A 90 -12.83 -11.92 20.34
C ALA A 90 -13.76 -11.49 19.19
N HIS A 91 -13.60 -10.27 18.68
CA HIS A 91 -14.35 -9.80 17.52
C HIS A 91 -14.07 -10.65 16.27
N ARG A 92 -12.81 -11.02 16.04
CA ARG A 92 -12.41 -11.89 14.94
C ARG A 92 -13.03 -13.27 15.05
N ALA A 93 -12.90 -13.93 16.20
CA ALA A 93 -13.46 -15.26 16.42
C ALA A 93 -14.96 -15.30 16.11
N ARG A 94 -15.71 -14.32 16.64
CA ARG A 94 -17.15 -14.18 16.38
C ARG A 94 -17.47 -13.96 14.90
N ALA A 95 -16.74 -13.08 14.22
CA ALA A 95 -16.94 -12.81 12.80
C ALA A 95 -16.65 -14.05 11.93
N VAL A 96 -15.62 -14.82 12.28
CA VAL A 96 -15.28 -16.08 11.61
C VAL A 96 -16.37 -17.13 11.84
N GLU A 97 -16.84 -17.31 13.08
CA GLU A 97 -17.95 -18.23 13.39
C GLU A 97 -19.23 -17.87 12.61
N GLU A 98 -19.60 -16.60 12.58
CA GLU A 98 -20.76 -16.11 11.83
C GLU A 98 -20.61 -16.34 10.33
N PHE A 99 -19.43 -16.06 9.77
CA PHE A 99 -19.14 -16.30 8.36
C PHE A 99 -19.22 -17.79 8.03
N LEU A 100 -18.62 -18.66 8.84
CA LEU A 100 -18.68 -20.11 8.63
C LEU A 100 -20.12 -20.64 8.69
N ALA A 101 -20.95 -20.11 9.59
CA ALA A 101 -22.34 -20.53 9.73
C ALA A 101 -23.26 -20.05 8.58
N THR A 102 -23.01 -18.86 8.02
CA THR A 102 -23.92 -18.22 7.05
C THR A 102 -23.43 -18.29 5.61
N GLN A 103 -22.11 -18.26 5.40
CA GLN A 103 -21.43 -18.10 4.11
C GLN A 103 -20.30 -19.11 3.91
N GLY A 104 -20.14 -20.10 4.79
CA GLY A 104 -19.02 -21.06 4.74
C GLY A 104 -18.85 -21.83 3.42
N ALA A 105 -19.93 -21.99 2.65
CA ALA A 105 -19.86 -22.60 1.31
C ALA A 105 -18.96 -21.81 0.33
N LEU A 106 -18.82 -20.48 0.52
CA LEU A 106 -17.95 -19.64 -0.29
C LEU A 106 -16.47 -20.02 -0.18
N LEU A 107 -16.04 -20.59 0.95
CA LEU A 107 -14.65 -21.05 1.13
C LEU A 107 -14.27 -22.18 0.16
N GLU A 108 -15.24 -22.92 -0.36
CA GLU A 108 -15.02 -23.97 -1.36
C GLU A 108 -15.32 -23.50 -2.78
N GLU A 109 -16.29 -22.60 -2.95
CA GLU A 109 -16.71 -22.08 -4.25
C GLU A 109 -15.72 -21.08 -4.83
N ILE A 110 -15.35 -20.05 -4.06
CA ILE A 110 -14.57 -18.91 -4.55
C ILE A 110 -13.17 -19.30 -5.05
N PRO A 111 -12.40 -20.19 -4.39
CA PRO A 111 -11.11 -20.64 -4.92
C PRO A 111 -11.20 -21.30 -6.31
N ARG A 112 -12.37 -21.80 -6.72
CA ARG A 112 -12.58 -22.41 -8.05
C ARG A 112 -12.93 -21.37 -9.12
N LYS A 113 -13.42 -20.20 -8.71
CA LYS A 113 -13.90 -19.14 -9.61
C LYS A 113 -12.94 -17.94 -9.72
N VAL A 114 -12.10 -17.70 -8.70
CA VAL A 114 -11.32 -16.45 -8.57
C VAL A 114 -10.44 -16.14 -9.79
N LEU A 115 -9.80 -17.16 -10.38
CA LEU A 115 -8.97 -16.95 -11.57
C LEU A 115 -9.80 -16.59 -12.80
N ASP A 116 -10.94 -17.26 -13.02
CA ASP A 116 -11.82 -16.93 -14.14
C ASP A 116 -12.45 -15.54 -13.99
N ALA A 117 -12.74 -15.14 -12.74
CA ALA A 117 -13.17 -13.78 -12.44
C ALA A 117 -12.09 -12.74 -12.79
N LYS A 118 -10.82 -12.95 -12.41
CA LYS A 118 -9.70 -12.09 -12.83
C LYS A 118 -9.58 -12.00 -14.35
N GLU A 119 -9.67 -13.15 -15.04
CA GLU A 119 -9.56 -13.21 -16.49
C GLU A 119 -10.77 -12.59 -17.21
N THR A 120 -11.95 -12.62 -16.60
CA THR A 120 -13.12 -11.88 -17.08
C THR A 120 -12.87 -10.37 -17.05
N LEU A 121 -12.15 -9.87 -16.03
CA LEU A 121 -11.76 -8.46 -15.97
C LEU A 121 -10.70 -8.06 -17.00
N ARG A 122 -10.00 -9.04 -17.59
CA ARG A 122 -8.92 -8.83 -18.59
C ARG A 122 -9.32 -9.17 -20.02
N ASP A 123 -10.43 -9.86 -20.24
CA ASP A 123 -10.90 -10.21 -21.59
C ASP A 123 -11.94 -9.20 -22.07
N PRO A 124 -11.69 -8.40 -23.13
CA PRO A 124 -12.62 -7.40 -23.62
C PRO A 124 -13.99 -7.99 -24.00
N ARG A 125 -14.04 -9.25 -24.46
CA ARG A 125 -15.31 -9.90 -24.84
C ARG A 125 -16.18 -10.24 -23.63
N ARG A 126 -15.56 -10.47 -22.47
CA ARG A 126 -16.24 -10.80 -21.22
C ARG A 126 -16.49 -9.57 -20.36
N PHE A 127 -15.50 -8.68 -20.25
CA PHE A 127 -15.57 -7.44 -19.48
C PHE A 127 -16.76 -6.54 -19.87
N TYR A 128 -17.01 -6.37 -21.18
CA TYR A 128 -18.11 -5.52 -21.65
C TYR A 128 -19.48 -6.24 -21.66
N ASN A 129 -19.56 -7.48 -21.22
CA ASN A 129 -20.83 -8.18 -20.99
C ASN A 129 -21.25 -8.00 -19.52
N PRO A 130 -22.39 -7.34 -19.24
CA PRO A 130 -22.82 -7.08 -17.87
C PRO A 130 -22.98 -8.32 -17.00
N ASP A 131 -23.47 -9.44 -17.56
CA ASP A 131 -23.73 -10.66 -16.80
C ASP A 131 -22.41 -11.28 -16.31
N PHE A 132 -21.41 -11.37 -17.19
CA PHE A 132 -20.08 -11.86 -16.83
C PHE A 132 -19.36 -10.90 -15.87
N LEU A 133 -19.44 -9.59 -16.11
CA LEU A 133 -18.77 -8.61 -15.26
C LEU A 133 -19.33 -8.60 -13.84
N VAL A 134 -20.66 -8.66 -13.66
CA VAL A 134 -21.29 -8.68 -12.34
C VAL A 134 -20.91 -9.94 -11.57
N GLU A 135 -20.94 -11.12 -12.20
CA GLU A 135 -20.52 -12.37 -11.56
C GLU A 135 -19.03 -12.35 -11.17
N ALA A 136 -18.17 -11.84 -12.05
CA ALA A 136 -16.75 -11.72 -11.77
C ALA A 136 -16.48 -10.76 -10.60
N LEU A 137 -17.08 -9.57 -10.60
CA LEU A 137 -16.93 -8.60 -9.51
C LEU A 137 -17.44 -9.16 -8.18
N ALA A 138 -18.58 -9.84 -8.17
CA ALA A 138 -19.11 -10.50 -6.96
C ALA A 138 -18.16 -11.60 -6.45
N THR A 139 -17.56 -12.37 -7.36
CA THR A 139 -16.56 -13.39 -7.01
C THR A 139 -15.31 -12.76 -6.39
N LEU A 140 -14.81 -11.66 -6.96
CA LEU A 140 -13.64 -10.95 -6.42
C LEU A 140 -13.95 -10.30 -5.06
N ASP A 141 -15.15 -9.74 -4.90
CA ASP A 141 -15.62 -9.18 -3.61
C ASP A 141 -15.64 -10.25 -2.51
N ALA A 142 -16.25 -11.41 -2.79
CA ALA A 142 -16.24 -12.54 -1.88
C ALA A 142 -14.82 -13.07 -1.59
N ALA A 143 -13.92 -13.09 -2.58
CA ALA A 143 -12.53 -13.47 -2.39
C ALA A 143 -11.80 -12.53 -1.41
N MET A 144 -11.98 -11.21 -1.55
CA MET A 144 -11.38 -10.24 -0.64
C MET A 144 -12.01 -10.27 0.75
N GLN A 145 -13.32 -10.52 0.85
CA GLN A 145 -13.98 -10.75 2.12
C GLN A 145 -13.32 -11.93 2.84
N ILE A 146 -13.16 -13.08 2.17
CA ILE A 146 -12.46 -14.26 2.71
C ILE A 146 -11.04 -13.89 3.13
N ALA A 147 -10.24 -13.27 2.24
CA ALA A 147 -8.86 -12.90 2.51
C ALA A 147 -8.70 -11.92 3.70
N SER A 148 -9.71 -11.10 3.98
CA SER A 148 -9.70 -10.18 5.11
C SER A 148 -10.08 -10.80 6.46
N LEU A 149 -10.78 -11.94 6.49
CA LEU A 149 -11.28 -12.56 7.73
C LEU A 149 -10.19 -12.85 8.79
N PRO A 150 -9.00 -13.36 8.44
CA PRO A 150 -7.93 -13.58 9.42
C PRO A 150 -7.46 -12.29 10.13
N TYR A 151 -7.77 -11.14 9.55
CA TYR A 151 -7.38 -9.81 10.04
C TYR A 151 -8.57 -8.98 10.54
N HIS A 152 -9.76 -9.59 10.69
CA HIS A 152 -10.92 -8.90 11.25
C HIS A 152 -10.54 -8.20 12.58
N PRO A 153 -10.97 -6.94 12.81
CA PRO A 153 -12.00 -6.19 12.09
C PRO A 153 -11.56 -5.48 10.81
N ALA A 154 -10.32 -5.63 10.34
CA ALA A 154 -9.90 -5.07 9.06
C ALA A 154 -10.70 -5.69 7.90
N ARG A 155 -11.02 -4.86 6.89
CA ARG A 155 -11.81 -5.25 5.72
C ARG A 155 -11.27 -4.57 4.48
N MET A 156 -11.40 -5.24 3.33
CA MET A 156 -11.07 -4.65 2.05
C MET A 156 -12.04 -5.07 0.96
N SER A 157 -12.11 -4.21 -0.06
CA SER A 157 -12.73 -4.48 -1.35
C SER A 157 -11.86 -3.86 -2.47
N LEU A 158 -12.37 -3.83 -3.70
CA LEU A 158 -11.72 -3.11 -4.79
C LEU A 158 -11.69 -1.59 -4.57
N ASN A 159 -12.61 -1.06 -3.76
CA ASN A 159 -12.84 0.38 -3.63
C ASN A 159 -12.47 0.97 -2.27
N PHE A 160 -12.22 0.14 -1.27
CA PHE A 160 -11.87 0.61 0.07
C PHE A 160 -11.00 -0.40 0.83
N PHE A 161 -10.31 0.13 1.83
CA PHE A 161 -9.71 -0.61 2.92
C PHE A 161 -10.03 0.13 4.23
N GLU A 162 -10.44 -0.63 5.24
CA GLU A 162 -10.77 -0.10 6.56
C GLU A 162 -10.10 -0.97 7.63
N GLN A 163 -9.53 -0.30 8.63
CA GLN A 163 -9.03 -0.92 9.85
C GLN A 163 -9.54 -0.11 11.03
N PRO A 164 -10.70 -0.47 11.63
CA PRO A 164 -11.42 0.38 12.59
C PRO A 164 -10.60 0.79 13.82
N ASP A 165 -9.63 -0.02 14.20
CA ASP A 165 -8.74 0.19 15.34
C ASP A 165 -7.56 1.14 15.02
N CYS A 166 -7.38 1.53 13.76
CA CYS A 166 -6.42 2.55 13.32
C CYS A 166 -7.09 3.94 13.20
N LEU A 167 -6.99 4.73 14.27
CA LEU A 167 -7.65 6.05 14.40
C LEU A 167 -7.03 7.19 13.60
N MET A 168 -6.09 6.89 12.69
CA MET A 168 -5.40 7.88 11.83
C MET A 168 -4.63 8.99 12.56
N THR A 169 -4.38 8.81 13.85
CA THR A 169 -3.36 9.58 14.58
C THR A 169 -1.99 8.99 14.32
N VAL A 170 -0.92 9.78 14.48
CA VAL A 170 0.46 9.28 14.32
C VAL A 170 0.72 8.08 15.23
N GLU A 171 0.31 8.13 16.49
CA GLU A 171 0.50 7.02 17.44
C GLU A 171 -0.29 5.77 17.01
N SER A 172 -1.55 5.90 16.57
CA SER A 172 -2.31 4.74 16.07
C SER A 172 -1.76 4.18 14.76
N LEU A 173 -1.20 5.02 13.89
CA LEU A 173 -0.53 4.58 12.67
C LEU A 173 0.74 3.80 13.00
N ILE A 174 1.54 4.27 13.95
CA ILE A 174 2.73 3.55 14.44
C ILE A 174 2.31 2.20 15.00
N GLN A 175 1.35 2.19 15.94
CA GLN A 175 0.84 0.95 16.54
C GLN A 175 0.40 -0.07 15.47
N SER A 176 -0.41 0.37 14.50
CA SER A 176 -0.96 -0.50 13.46
C SER A 176 0.09 -0.93 12.42
N ALA A 177 1.04 -0.06 12.06
CA ALA A 177 2.12 -0.39 11.13
C ALA A 177 3.11 -1.41 11.71
N THR A 178 3.28 -1.40 13.04
CA THR A 178 4.13 -2.34 13.77
C THR A 178 3.42 -3.62 14.21
N ASP A 179 2.10 -3.71 14.01
CA ASP A 179 1.30 -4.85 14.44
C ASP A 179 1.43 -6.02 13.45
N GLU A 180 2.33 -6.96 13.75
CA GLU A 180 2.59 -8.13 12.90
C GLU A 180 1.40 -9.10 12.81
N ARG A 181 0.45 -9.04 13.75
CA ARG A 181 -0.65 -10.01 13.84
C ARG A 181 -1.93 -9.52 13.17
N ASN A 182 -2.21 -8.22 13.25
CA ASN A 182 -3.49 -7.66 12.80
C ASN A 182 -3.36 -6.83 11.51
N ASN A 183 -2.15 -6.47 11.09
CA ASN A 183 -1.92 -5.73 9.85
C ASN A 183 -1.80 -6.70 8.66
N MET A 184 -2.82 -6.72 7.81
CA MET A 184 -2.94 -7.67 6.70
C MET A 184 -1.89 -7.51 5.59
N PHE A 185 -1.14 -6.42 5.57
CA PHE A 185 -0.12 -6.18 4.53
C PHE A 185 1.28 -6.67 4.94
N ARG A 186 1.48 -7.02 6.22
CA ARG A 186 2.81 -7.37 6.76
C ARG A 186 3.43 -8.55 6.06
N GLU A 187 2.69 -9.66 6.00
CA GLU A 187 3.21 -10.91 5.43
C GLU A 187 3.54 -10.76 3.93
N PHE A 188 2.69 -10.04 3.19
CA PHE A 188 2.97 -9.67 1.80
C PHE A 188 4.27 -8.85 1.71
N TYR A 189 4.42 -7.81 2.52
CA TYR A 189 5.62 -6.97 2.48
C TYR A 189 6.88 -7.71 2.91
N ASP A 190 6.81 -8.64 3.87
CA ASP A 190 7.95 -9.49 4.23
C ASP A 190 8.46 -10.30 3.03
N ARG A 191 7.54 -10.81 2.18
CA ARG A 191 7.89 -11.45 0.91
C ARG A 191 8.46 -10.48 -0.12
N GLN A 192 7.96 -9.25 -0.19
CA GLN A 192 8.39 -8.27 -1.18
C GLN A 192 9.73 -7.60 -0.84
N LEU A 193 10.03 -7.38 0.45
CA LEU A 193 11.20 -6.64 0.94
C LEU A 193 12.52 -7.07 0.29
N PRO A 194 12.88 -8.37 0.19
CA PRO A 194 14.15 -8.78 -0.42
C PRO A 194 14.30 -8.28 -1.86
N SER A 195 13.22 -8.33 -2.65
CA SER A 195 13.23 -7.86 -4.04
C SER A 195 13.31 -6.34 -4.14
N LEU A 196 12.70 -5.60 -3.21
CA LEU A 196 12.76 -4.14 -3.15
C LEU A 196 14.17 -3.66 -2.80
N LEU A 197 14.83 -4.34 -1.87
CA LEU A 197 16.19 -4.00 -1.43
C LEU A 197 17.25 -4.38 -2.48
N ALA A 198 17.00 -5.41 -3.29
CA ALA A 198 17.87 -5.83 -4.39
C ALA A 198 17.99 -4.78 -5.51
N GLU A 199 17.11 -3.77 -5.56
CA GLU A 199 17.24 -2.64 -6.50
C GLU A 199 18.41 -1.70 -6.17
N GLU A 200 18.98 -1.82 -4.96
CA GLU A 200 20.10 -1.01 -4.46
C GLU A 200 19.85 0.49 -4.65
N ALA A 201 18.63 0.93 -4.33
CA ALA A 201 18.21 2.32 -4.50
C ALA A 201 18.79 3.21 -3.38
N ASP A 202 19.31 4.38 -3.75
CA ASP A 202 19.73 5.41 -2.80
C ASP A 202 18.51 6.19 -2.25
N TYR A 203 17.43 6.27 -3.04
CA TYR A 203 16.16 6.88 -2.66
C TYR A 203 15.00 5.92 -2.92
N ILE A 204 14.14 5.72 -1.92
CA ILE A 204 12.90 4.96 -2.06
C ILE A 204 11.73 5.87 -1.78
N GLY A 205 10.96 6.22 -2.82
CA GLY A 205 9.78 7.09 -2.73
C GLY A 205 8.49 6.28 -2.69
N ILE A 206 7.64 6.51 -1.67
CA ILE A 206 6.35 5.84 -1.51
C ILE A 206 5.23 6.82 -1.80
N SER A 207 4.44 6.54 -2.85
CA SER A 207 3.35 7.41 -3.31
C SER A 207 2.00 6.99 -2.73
N ILE A 208 1.46 7.78 -1.80
CA ILE A 208 0.19 7.54 -1.10
C ILE A 208 -0.83 8.61 -1.52
N ASN A 209 -1.86 8.20 -2.26
CA ASN A 209 -2.83 9.14 -2.84
C ASN A 209 -4.22 9.07 -2.21
N ALA A 210 -4.66 7.89 -1.77
CA ALA A 210 -5.92 7.72 -1.03
C ALA A 210 -5.71 7.53 0.48
N PHE A 211 -6.80 7.78 1.21
CA PHE A 211 -6.93 7.40 2.61
C PHE A 211 -6.72 5.89 2.84
N SER A 212 -7.25 5.03 1.96
CA SER A 212 -7.08 3.57 2.00
C SER A 212 -5.63 3.11 1.83
N GLN A 213 -4.75 3.97 1.30
CA GLN A 213 -3.32 3.68 1.13
C GLN A 213 -2.48 4.09 2.34
N VAL A 214 -3.02 4.87 3.29
CA VAL A 214 -2.18 5.48 4.34
C VAL A 214 -1.56 4.42 5.23
N LEU A 215 -2.36 3.53 5.83
CA LEU A 215 -1.84 2.47 6.70
C LEU A 215 -0.88 1.52 5.96
N PRO A 216 -1.27 0.87 4.84
CA PRO A 216 -0.35 0.04 4.06
C PRO A 216 0.90 0.80 3.59
N GLY A 217 0.79 2.07 3.21
CA GLY A 217 1.91 2.89 2.76
C GLY A 217 2.90 3.23 3.88
N VAL A 218 2.43 3.63 5.07
CA VAL A 218 3.34 3.85 6.21
C VAL A 218 3.87 2.54 6.78
N THR A 219 3.17 1.42 6.59
CA THR A 219 3.65 0.08 6.96
C THR A 219 4.89 -0.29 6.16
N ILE A 220 4.85 -0.20 4.82
CA ILE A 220 6.04 -0.49 4.00
C ILE A 220 7.14 0.55 4.25
N ALA A 221 6.79 1.82 4.52
CA ALA A 221 7.76 2.85 4.88
C ALA A 221 8.52 2.51 6.17
N TYR A 222 7.80 2.09 7.22
CA TYR A 222 8.39 1.61 8.46
C TYR A 222 9.33 0.43 8.22
N MET A 223 8.86 -0.59 7.50
CA MET A 223 9.63 -1.80 7.21
C MET A 223 10.92 -1.50 6.42
N LEU A 224 10.83 -0.65 5.39
CA LEU A 224 11.99 -0.21 4.62
C LEU A 224 12.95 0.62 5.47
N LYS A 225 12.45 1.47 6.37
CA LYS A 225 13.31 2.27 7.26
C LYS A 225 14.13 1.40 8.22
N GLN A 226 13.61 0.21 8.58
CA GLN A 226 14.35 -0.75 9.41
C GLN A 226 15.34 -1.60 8.59
N ALA A 227 14.95 -1.99 7.37
CA ALA A 227 15.69 -3.00 6.59
C ALA A 227 16.65 -2.43 5.54
N ALA A 228 16.45 -1.19 5.08
CA ALA A 228 17.27 -0.60 4.02
C ALA A 228 18.70 -0.33 4.48
N PRO A 229 19.71 -0.43 3.58
CA PRO A 229 21.09 -0.11 3.91
C PRO A 229 21.25 1.31 4.47
N PRO A 230 22.16 1.53 5.45
CA PRO A 230 22.45 2.86 5.96
C PRO A 230 22.78 3.86 4.84
N GLY A 231 22.14 5.03 4.87
CA GLY A 231 22.27 6.05 3.84
C GLY A 231 21.14 6.05 2.81
N THR A 232 20.30 5.01 2.76
CA THR A 232 19.10 4.98 1.91
C THR A 232 18.06 6.00 2.40
N VAL A 233 17.64 6.91 1.52
CA VAL A 233 16.65 7.94 1.83
C VAL A 233 15.24 7.44 1.49
N ILE A 234 14.49 7.06 2.52
CA ILE A 234 13.05 6.80 2.43
C ILE A 234 12.26 8.12 2.37
N GLY A 235 11.51 8.34 1.29
CA GLY A 235 10.61 9.48 1.10
C GLY A 235 9.15 9.05 0.97
N ILE A 236 8.24 9.89 1.41
CA ILE A 236 6.79 9.70 1.24
C ILE A 236 6.21 10.88 0.45
N GLY A 237 5.19 10.66 -0.36
CA GLY A 237 4.48 11.75 -1.02
C GLY A 237 3.10 11.33 -1.49
N GLY A 238 2.44 12.21 -2.26
CA GLY A 238 1.12 11.97 -2.82
C GLY A 238 0.03 12.87 -2.23
N ASN A 239 -1.10 12.94 -2.93
CA ASN A 239 -2.15 13.94 -2.72
C ASN A 239 -2.73 13.94 -1.29
N PHE A 240 -2.71 12.79 -0.61
CA PHE A 240 -3.21 12.71 0.76
C PHE A 240 -2.48 13.69 1.70
N PHE A 241 -1.17 13.83 1.55
CA PHE A 241 -0.34 14.55 2.51
C PHE A 241 -0.41 16.07 2.39
N GLU A 242 -0.82 16.61 1.24
CA GLU A 242 -1.08 18.04 1.09
C GLU A 242 -2.16 18.51 2.08
N ARG A 243 -3.16 17.67 2.35
CA ARG A 243 -4.30 17.98 3.22
C ARG A 243 -3.98 17.91 4.71
N VAL A 244 -2.91 17.21 5.09
CA VAL A 244 -2.52 16.99 6.49
C VAL A 244 -1.15 17.58 6.82
N LYS A 245 -0.57 18.34 5.89
CA LYS A 245 0.75 18.97 6.00
C LYS A 245 0.92 19.74 7.30
N ASP A 246 0.00 20.67 7.60
CA ASP A 246 0.07 21.52 8.79
C ASP A 246 0.03 20.70 10.09
N THR A 247 -0.75 19.60 10.10
CA THR A 247 -0.78 18.68 11.24
C THR A 247 0.56 17.95 11.40
N LEU A 248 1.20 17.54 10.30
CA LEU A 248 2.48 16.82 10.34
C LEU A 248 3.67 17.70 10.72
N MET A 249 3.61 19.01 10.50
CA MET A 249 4.64 19.95 10.96
C MET A 249 4.87 19.90 12.47
N GLU A 250 3.86 19.50 13.25
CA GLU A 250 3.93 19.37 14.70
C GLU A 250 4.24 17.94 15.18
N ARG A 251 4.55 17.02 14.26
CA ARG A 251 4.64 15.58 14.54
C ARG A 251 5.98 14.97 14.11
N PRO A 252 7.11 15.30 14.78
CA PRO A 252 8.42 14.76 14.44
C PRO A 252 8.46 13.22 14.47
N ARG A 253 7.70 12.59 15.38
CA ARG A 253 7.56 11.14 15.48
C ARG A 253 7.12 10.45 14.19
N PHE A 254 6.33 11.11 13.34
CA PHE A 254 5.94 10.57 12.05
C PHE A 254 7.18 10.35 11.17
N PHE A 255 8.03 11.37 11.05
CA PHE A 255 9.26 11.31 10.27
C PHE A 255 10.27 10.34 10.91
N GLU A 256 10.45 10.41 12.23
CA GLU A 256 11.31 9.48 12.98
C GLU A 256 10.95 8.02 12.75
N THR A 257 9.67 7.70 12.50
CA THR A 257 9.22 6.32 12.30
C THR A 257 9.16 5.91 10.84
N PHE A 258 8.68 6.78 9.94
CA PHE A 258 8.28 6.36 8.59
C PHE A 258 9.17 6.88 7.46
N CYS A 259 9.73 8.09 7.54
CA CYS A 259 10.41 8.69 6.39
C CYS A 259 11.43 9.78 6.76
N HIS A 260 12.41 9.99 5.89
CA HIS A 260 13.38 11.09 6.01
C HIS A 260 12.83 12.41 5.47
N ASN A 261 12.00 12.34 4.43
CA ASN A 261 11.34 13.49 3.84
C ASN A 261 9.93 13.15 3.38
N LEU A 262 9.10 14.18 3.27
CA LEU A 262 7.78 14.13 2.69
C LEU A 262 7.68 15.19 1.58
N VAL A 263 7.32 14.75 0.38
CA VAL A 263 7.09 15.62 -0.78
C VAL A 263 5.66 16.14 -0.75
N VAL A 264 5.51 17.47 -0.80
CA VAL A 264 4.21 18.15 -0.83
C VAL A 264 3.90 18.59 -2.27
N GLY A 265 2.71 18.27 -2.77
CA GLY A 265 2.30 18.59 -4.14
C GLY A 265 2.87 17.63 -5.20
N GLU A 266 3.19 18.16 -6.38
CA GLU A 266 3.73 17.39 -7.50
C GLU A 266 5.17 16.92 -7.25
N GLY A 267 5.42 15.62 -7.47
CA GLY A 267 6.67 14.98 -7.08
C GLY A 267 7.74 14.93 -8.15
N GLU A 268 7.36 15.04 -9.42
CA GLU A 268 8.23 14.83 -10.58
C GLU A 268 9.49 15.69 -10.50
N HIS A 269 9.31 17.00 -10.34
CA HIS A 269 10.42 17.94 -10.29
C HIS A 269 11.13 17.94 -8.92
N THR A 270 10.38 17.87 -7.83
CA THR A 270 10.93 17.88 -6.46
C THR A 270 11.80 16.67 -6.20
N VAL A 271 11.37 15.46 -6.60
CA VAL A 271 12.17 14.24 -6.45
C VAL A 271 13.43 14.31 -7.30
N ARG A 272 13.37 14.84 -8.53
CA ARG A 272 14.58 15.06 -9.34
C ARG A 272 15.59 15.98 -8.64
N LEU A 273 15.13 17.11 -8.09
CA LEU A 273 15.99 18.05 -7.36
C LEU A 273 16.53 17.44 -6.06
N LEU A 274 15.73 16.61 -5.38
CA LEU A 274 16.17 15.86 -4.21
C LEU A 274 17.31 14.90 -4.56
N MET A 275 17.14 14.10 -5.62
CA MET A 275 18.17 13.19 -6.11
C MET A 275 19.46 13.92 -6.48
N GLN A 276 19.35 15.09 -7.12
CA GLN A 276 20.52 15.92 -7.43
C GLN A 276 21.19 16.46 -6.16
N ALA A 277 20.41 16.95 -5.19
CA ALA A 277 20.95 17.44 -3.93
C ALA A 277 21.67 16.31 -3.16
N MET A 278 21.11 15.09 -3.16
CA MET A 278 21.73 13.90 -2.57
C MET A 278 23.07 13.57 -3.24
N ALA A 279 23.13 13.57 -4.58
CA ALA A 279 24.36 13.31 -5.34
C ALA A 279 25.48 14.31 -5.03
N GLU A 280 25.11 15.57 -4.75
CA GLU A 280 26.02 16.68 -4.47
C GLU A 280 26.30 16.89 -2.97
N GLY A 281 25.68 16.10 -2.08
CA GLY A 281 25.80 16.25 -0.63
C GLY A 281 25.19 17.55 -0.09
N ARG A 282 24.21 18.12 -0.79
CA ARG A 282 23.50 19.35 -0.37
C ARG A 282 22.36 19.04 0.60
N SER A 283 22.05 20.02 1.45
CA SER A 283 20.95 19.94 2.41
C SER A 283 19.58 19.81 1.72
N PRO A 284 18.63 19.04 2.29
CA PRO A 284 17.24 19.00 1.86
C PRO A 284 16.56 20.39 1.84
N ALA A 285 17.04 21.35 2.63
CA ALA A 285 16.56 22.73 2.62
C ALA A 285 16.70 23.42 1.25
N THR A 286 17.59 22.92 0.38
CA THR A 286 17.81 23.44 -0.97
C THR A 286 16.84 22.87 -2.02
N VAL A 287 15.95 21.97 -1.62
CA VAL A 287 14.99 21.29 -2.49
C VAL A 287 13.58 21.82 -2.19
N PRO A 288 12.79 22.25 -3.18
CA PRO A 288 11.49 22.85 -2.94
C PRO A 288 10.42 21.83 -2.52
N ASN A 289 9.38 22.31 -1.83
CA ASN A 289 8.19 21.55 -1.47
C ASN A 289 8.45 20.27 -0.66
N LEU A 290 9.42 20.31 0.27
CA LEU A 290 9.74 19.20 1.17
C LEU A 290 9.41 19.55 2.61
N LEU A 291 8.83 18.59 3.32
CA LEU A 291 8.95 18.50 4.77
C LEU A 291 10.07 17.51 5.13
N TYR A 292 10.90 17.85 6.10
CA TYR A 292 11.99 16.99 6.57
C TYR A 292 12.29 17.24 8.05
N LEU A 293 12.92 16.28 8.70
CA LEU A 293 13.29 16.39 10.11
C LEU A 293 14.72 16.96 10.23
N GLU A 294 14.88 18.02 11.00
CA GLU A 294 16.20 18.59 11.34
C GLU A 294 16.17 19.06 12.81
N ASP A 295 17.16 18.64 13.60
CA ASP A 295 17.27 18.94 15.03
C ASP A 295 16.00 18.58 15.85
N GLY A 296 15.36 17.46 15.51
CA GLY A 296 14.14 16.98 16.18
C GLY A 296 12.88 17.81 15.86
N LYS A 297 12.94 18.72 14.89
CA LYS A 297 11.82 19.53 14.45
C LYS A 297 11.55 19.30 12.96
N VAL A 298 10.27 19.27 12.61
CA VAL A 298 9.87 19.21 11.20
C VAL A 298 10.06 20.61 10.61
N LYS A 299 10.83 20.68 9.53
CA LYS A 299 11.06 21.89 8.75
C LYS A 299 10.42 21.74 7.39
N GLU A 300 9.95 22.86 6.88
CA GLU A 300 9.47 23.00 5.52
C GLU A 300 10.52 23.77 4.70
N SER A 301 10.80 23.32 3.48
CA SER A 301 11.63 24.05 2.53
C SER A 301 10.83 25.09 1.73
N PHE A 302 11.50 25.90 0.91
CA PHE A 302 10.81 26.92 0.12
C PHE A 302 9.81 26.32 -0.88
N ALA A 303 8.70 27.03 -1.11
CA ALA A 303 7.70 26.61 -2.09
C ALA A 303 8.16 26.93 -3.52
N MET A 304 7.80 26.04 -4.45
CA MET A 304 7.98 26.27 -5.89
C MET A 304 6.77 25.73 -6.65
N ALA A 305 6.27 26.52 -7.60
CA ALA A 305 5.17 26.10 -8.46
C ALA A 305 5.62 24.95 -9.36
N SER A 306 4.67 24.05 -9.67
CA SER A 306 4.89 22.97 -10.62
C SER A 306 5.32 23.52 -11.98
N PRO A 307 6.32 22.91 -12.63
CA PRO A 307 6.73 23.31 -13.95
C PRO A 307 5.61 23.05 -14.98
N GLN A 308 5.67 23.73 -16.13
CA GLN A 308 4.72 23.47 -17.20
C GLN A 308 4.83 22.03 -17.68
N MET A 309 3.70 21.39 -17.96
CA MET A 309 3.62 19.96 -18.28
C MET A 309 4.48 19.54 -19.49
N ASN A 310 4.61 20.41 -20.49
CA ASN A 310 5.49 20.22 -21.65
C ASN A 310 7.01 20.20 -21.32
N THR A 311 7.38 20.50 -20.07
CA THR A 311 8.75 20.44 -19.56
C THR A 311 8.99 19.23 -18.64
N VAL A 312 7.94 18.48 -18.32
CA VAL A 312 8.04 17.21 -17.59
C VAL A 312 8.34 16.10 -18.60
N GLY A 313 9.24 15.17 -18.25
CA GLY A 313 9.53 14.00 -19.07
C GLY A 313 8.26 13.21 -19.40
N CYS A 314 8.26 12.56 -20.57
CA CYS A 314 7.14 11.72 -20.99
C CYS A 314 6.88 10.61 -19.96
N GLN A 315 5.62 10.26 -19.74
CA GLN A 315 5.24 9.15 -18.88
C GLN A 315 5.91 7.86 -19.36
N ASP A 316 6.45 7.08 -18.43
CA ASP A 316 7.15 5.84 -18.74
C ASP A 316 6.52 4.65 -17.99
N LEU A 317 6.13 3.62 -18.76
CA LEU A 317 5.52 2.41 -18.24
C LEU A 317 6.54 1.28 -17.99
N ALA A 318 7.80 1.47 -18.36
CA ALA A 318 8.82 0.44 -18.21
C ALA A 318 8.98 0.03 -16.74
N GLY A 319 8.91 -1.28 -16.50
CA GLY A 319 8.99 -1.90 -15.17
C GLY A 319 7.64 -2.20 -14.52
N LEU A 320 6.52 -1.73 -15.07
CA LEU A 320 5.19 -2.04 -14.53
C LEU A 320 4.68 -3.42 -15.00
N PRO A 321 3.98 -4.18 -14.13
CA PRO A 321 3.42 -5.48 -14.49
C PRO A 321 2.08 -5.32 -15.22
N LEU A 322 2.12 -4.83 -16.47
CA LEU A 322 0.94 -4.42 -17.23
C LEU A 322 -0.11 -5.53 -17.42
N ASP A 323 0.32 -6.79 -17.43
CA ASP A 323 -0.52 -7.98 -17.53
C ASP A 323 -1.31 -8.30 -16.24
N LYS A 324 -0.89 -7.74 -15.10
CA LYS A 324 -1.54 -8.00 -13.81
C LYS A 324 -2.76 -7.13 -13.54
N TYR A 325 -2.91 -5.99 -14.20
CA TYR A 325 -4.05 -5.10 -13.97
C TYR A 325 -5.37 -5.75 -14.37
N LEU A 326 -6.44 -5.40 -13.66
CA LEU A 326 -7.78 -5.97 -13.83
C LEU A 326 -8.61 -5.16 -14.83
N THR A 327 -8.09 -4.97 -16.04
CA THR A 327 -8.76 -4.24 -17.12
C THR A 327 -8.47 -4.94 -18.44
N PRO A 328 -9.40 -4.92 -19.42
CA PRO A 328 -9.12 -5.50 -20.74
C PRO A 328 -8.22 -4.59 -21.58
N ASP A 329 -8.34 -3.28 -21.38
CA ASP A 329 -7.62 -2.26 -22.11
C ASP A 329 -6.86 -1.38 -21.12
N LEU A 330 -5.58 -1.13 -21.41
CA LEU A 330 -4.77 -0.23 -20.62
C LEU A 330 -5.24 1.22 -20.87
N VAL A 331 -5.86 1.83 -19.85
CA VAL A 331 -6.34 3.20 -19.93
C VAL A 331 -5.32 4.14 -19.29
N LEU A 332 -4.64 4.92 -20.13
CA LEU A 332 -3.70 5.94 -19.68
C LEU A 332 -4.39 7.29 -19.63
N THR A 333 -4.43 7.91 -18.44
CA THR A 333 -4.76 9.32 -18.32
C THR A 333 -3.69 10.18 -19.01
N VAL A 334 -4.12 10.87 -20.06
CA VAL A 334 -3.39 11.99 -20.66
C VAL A 334 -3.65 13.20 -19.76
N GLN A 335 -2.58 13.89 -19.38
CA GLN A 335 -2.68 15.17 -18.67
C GLN A 335 -2.63 16.32 -19.67
#